data_AF-A0ABD5FBF1-F1
#
_entry.id   AF-A0ABD5FBF1-F1
#
_cell.length_a   1.000
_cell.length_b   1.000
_cell.length_c   1.000
_cell.angle_alpha   90.00
_cell.angle_beta   90.00
_cell.angle_gamma   90.00
#
_symmetry.space_group_name_H-M   'P 1'
#
loop_
_entity.id
_entity.type
_entity.pdbx_description
1 polymer ?
#
loop_
_entity_poly.entity_id
_entity_poly.type
_entity_poly.pdbx_seq_one_letter_code
_entity_poly.pdbx_strand_id
1 'polypeptide(L)' 'TFKKYQTEIKRALRVPYSNGPIECLNNHIKVLKRIAYGYRNFQNYRERIFLYRGKYFKKTKNTTQLTKARTTTRLVKIAV' A
#
# COMPACT_ATOMS: atom_id res chain seq x y z
N THR A 1 -11.16 -27.59 17.10
CA THR A 1 -10.37 -26.91 16.04
C THR A 1 -10.94 -27.10 14.64
N PHE A 2 -11.18 -28.34 14.17
CA PHE A 2 -11.73 -28.60 12.82
C PHE A 2 -13.14 -28.01 12.58
N LYS A 3 -14.09 -28.23 13.50
CA LYS A 3 -15.45 -27.65 13.42
C LYS A 3 -15.46 -26.12 13.36
N LYS A 4 -14.47 -25.45 13.97
CA LYS A 4 -14.37 -23.98 14.03
C LYS A 4 -14.03 -23.37 12.66
N TYR A 5 -13.19 -24.04 11.88
CA TYR A 5 -12.69 -23.54 10.59
C TYR A 5 -13.29 -24.28 9.38
N GLN A 6 -14.40 -24.99 9.58
CA GLN A 6 -14.98 -25.86 8.55
C GLN A 6 -15.39 -25.07 7.30
N THR A 7 -15.85 -23.83 7.47
CA THR A 7 -16.29 -22.96 6.38
C THR A 7 -15.11 -22.52 5.52
N GLU A 8 -14.00 -22.18 6.15
CA GLU A 8 -12.76 -21.71 5.54
C GLU A 8 -12.07 -22.85 4.79
N ILE A 9 -12.06 -24.06 5.36
CA ILE A 9 -11.55 -25.27 4.71
C ILE A 9 -12.38 -25.57 3.45
N LYS A 10 -13.71 -25.52 3.54
CA LYS A 10 -14.59 -25.68 2.36
C LYS A 10 -14.33 -24.62 1.29
N ARG A 11 -14.08 -23.36 1.69
CA ARG A 11 -13.74 -22.27 0.76
C ARG A 11 -12.38 -22.48 0.10
N ALA A 12 -11.37 -22.92 0.84
CA ALA A 12 -10.03 -23.19 0.32
C ALA A 12 -10.03 -24.30 -0.75
N LEU A 13 -10.88 -25.30 -0.60
CA LEU A 13 -11.03 -26.39 -1.58
C LEU A 13 -11.86 -26.00 -2.81
N ARG A 14 -12.79 -25.03 -2.68
CA ARG A 14 -13.71 -24.64 -3.76
C ARG A 14 -13.13 -23.57 -4.68
N VAL A 15 -12.26 -22.71 -4.15
CA VAL A 15 -11.81 -21.51 -4.84
C VAL A 15 -10.45 -21.76 -5.51
N PRO A 16 -10.23 -21.33 -6.76
CA PRO A 16 -8.97 -21.59 -7.48
C PRO A 16 -7.83 -20.63 -7.08
N TYR A 17 -7.95 -19.92 -5.95
CA TYR A 17 -6.92 -18.97 -5.51
C TYR A 17 -5.93 -19.68 -4.59
N SER A 18 -4.64 -19.52 -4.91
CA SER A 18 -3.55 -19.96 -4.06
C SER A 18 -2.98 -18.78 -3.25
N ASN A 19 -2.40 -19.08 -2.09
CA ASN A 19 -1.68 -18.08 -1.29
C ASN A 19 -0.33 -17.66 -1.92
N GLY A 20 0.12 -18.35 -2.98
CA GLY A 20 1.43 -18.18 -3.60
C GLY A 20 1.77 -16.72 -3.99
N PRO A 21 0.88 -15.97 -4.66
CA PRO A 21 1.15 -14.57 -5.00
C PRO A 21 1.38 -13.67 -3.78
N ILE A 22 0.68 -13.93 -2.68
CA ILE A 22 0.80 -13.19 -1.40
C ILE A 22 2.09 -13.60 -0.70
N GLU A 23 2.42 -14.88 -0.65
CA GLU A 23 3.67 -15.39 -0.08
C GLU A 23 4.90 -14.84 -0.81
N CYS A 24 4.87 -14.83 -2.14
CA CYS A 24 5.89 -14.21 -2.97
C CYS A 24 6.08 -12.72 -2.64
N LEU A 25 4.98 -11.98 -2.47
CA LEU A 25 5.04 -10.57 -2.07
C LEU A 25 5.67 -10.40 -0.67
N ASN A 26 5.25 -11.21 0.29
CA ASN A 26 5.78 -11.16 1.65
C ASN A 26 7.29 -11.46 1.68
N ASN A 27 7.76 -12.43 0.91
CA ASN A 27 9.20 -12.71 0.80
C ASN A 27 9.95 -11.53 0.17
N HIS A 28 9.41 -10.94 -0.90
CA HIS A 28 10.03 -9.79 -1.55
C HIS A 28 10.16 -8.59 -0.60
N ILE A 29 9.11 -8.27 0.16
CA ILE A 29 9.13 -7.20 1.19
C ILE A 29 10.19 -7.52 2.25
N LYS A 30 10.27 -8.78 2.70
CA LYS A 30 11.31 -9.22 3.66
C LYS A 30 12.72 -9.03 3.10
N VAL A 31 12.96 -9.38 1.83
CA VAL A 31 14.24 -9.17 1.13
C VAL A 31 14.57 -7.68 1.04
N LEU A 32 13.63 -6.85 0.58
CA LEU A 32 13.81 -5.40 0.48
C LEU A 32 14.16 -4.77 1.82
N LYS A 33 13.49 -5.19 2.90
CA LYS A 33 13.78 -4.68 4.25
C LYS A 33 15.20 -5.02 4.69
N ARG A 34 15.72 -6.22 4.36
CA ARG A 34 17.09 -6.64 4.71
C ARG A 34 18.16 -5.84 3.95
N ILE A 35 17.94 -5.58 2.66
CA ILE A 35 18.92 -4.88 1.80
C ILE A 35 18.94 -3.37 2.06
N ALA A 36 17.84 -2.80 2.56
CA ALA A 36 17.66 -1.36 2.59
C ALA A 36 18.42 -0.62 3.70
N TYR A 37 19.07 -1.32 4.64
CA TYR A 37 19.78 -0.74 5.79
C TYR A 37 18.98 0.34 6.58
N GLY A 38 17.64 0.32 6.46
CA GLY A 38 16.73 1.32 7.03
C GLY A 38 16.36 2.44 6.04
N TYR A 39 15.10 2.42 5.57
CA TYR A 39 14.54 3.60 4.89
C TYR A 39 14.22 4.67 5.92
N ARG A 40 14.75 5.89 5.72
CA ARG A 40 14.37 7.08 6.51
C ARG A 40 12.93 7.53 6.27
N ASN A 41 12.40 7.26 5.08
CA ASN A 41 11.05 7.63 4.67
C ASN A 41 10.25 6.39 4.23
N PHE A 42 9.12 6.14 4.89
CA PHE A 42 8.23 5.03 4.57
C PHE A 42 7.64 5.14 3.15
N GLN A 43 7.42 6.35 2.65
CA GLN A 43 6.93 6.57 1.30
C GLN A 43 7.90 5.99 0.25
N ASN A 44 9.21 6.19 0.45
CA ASN A 44 10.23 5.64 -0.44
C ASN A 44 10.30 4.11 -0.37
N TYR A 45 10.09 3.54 0.83
CA TYR A 45 10.01 2.09 1.00
C TYR A 45 8.80 1.51 0.25
N ARG A 46 7.64 2.14 0.42
CA ARG A 46 6.40 1.78 -0.28
C ARG A 46 6.60 1.85 -1.79
N GLU A 47 7.11 2.96 -2.30
CA GLU A 47 7.36 3.15 -3.73
C GLU A 47 8.31 2.08 -4.30
N ARG A 48 9.37 1.71 -3.56
CA ARG A 48 10.28 0.64 -3.97
C ARG A 48 9.60 -0.73 -4.06
N ILE A 49 8.68 -1.06 -3.14
CA ILE A 49 7.88 -2.31 -3.21
C ILE A 49 7.01 -2.31 -4.47
N PHE A 50 6.38 -1.18 -4.80
CA PHE A 50 5.50 -1.07 -5.97
C PHE A 50 6.26 -1.04 -7.30
N LEU A 51 7.44 -0.42 -7.34
CA LEU A 51 8.31 -0.38 -8.51
C LEU A 51 8.69 -1.79 -8.96
N TYR A 52 9.09 -2.65 -8.03
CA TYR A 52 9.48 -4.03 -8.33
C TYR A 52 8.32 -4.88 -8.88
N ARG A 53 7.08 -4.56 -8.50
CA ARG A 53 5.86 -5.21 -8.98
C ARG A 53 5.37 -4.66 -10.33
N GLY A 54 6.09 -3.72 -10.95
CA GLY A 54 5.71 -3.11 -12.24
C GLY A 54 4.44 -2.27 -12.18
N LYS A 55 3.92 -1.96 -10.98
CA LYS A 55 2.75 -1.10 -10.79
C LYS A 55 3.22 0.33 -10.58
N TYR A 56 3.55 1.00 -11.68
CA TYR A 56 3.86 2.43 -11.66
C TYR A 56 2.63 3.20 -11.13
N PHE A 57 2.80 3.92 -10.01
CA PHE A 57 1.77 4.84 -9.53
C PHE A 57 1.54 5.92 -10.59
N LYS A 58 0.38 5.89 -11.26
CA LYS A 58 -0.12 7.09 -11.95
C LYS A 58 -0.43 8.12 -10.86
N LYS A 59 0.36 9.19 -10.78
CA LYS A 59 0.07 10.33 -9.91
C LYS A 59 -1.30 10.90 -10.28
N THR A 60 -2.33 10.63 -9.49
CA THR A 60 -3.65 11.25 -9.68
C THR A 60 -3.55 12.73 -9.33
N LYS A 61 -3.94 13.62 -10.24
CA LYS A 61 -3.82 15.09 -10.14
C LYS A 61 -4.69 15.77 -9.05
N ASN A 62 -5.12 15.05 -8.01
CA ASN A 62 -6.10 15.54 -7.04
C ASN A 62 -5.50 16.29 -5.84
N THR A 63 -4.17 16.35 -5.68
CA THR A 63 -3.51 17.06 -4.56
C THR A 63 -3.50 18.58 -4.72
N THR A 64 -3.63 19.10 -5.96
CA THR A 64 -3.60 20.54 -6.25
C THR A 64 -4.83 21.28 -5.71
N GLN A 65 -5.93 20.57 -5.43
CA GLN A 65 -7.15 21.18 -4.90
C GLN A 65 -7.08 21.41 -3.38
N LEU A 66 -6.37 20.54 -2.64
CA LEU A 66 -6.24 20.64 -1.18
C LEU A 66 -5.31 21.79 -0.74
N THR A 67 -4.29 22.10 -1.55
CA THR A 67 -3.39 23.24 -1.29
C THR A 67 -4.04 24.58 -1.62
N LYS A 68 -4.87 24.66 -2.67
CA LYS A 68 -5.69 25.84 -3.00
C LYS A 68 -6.69 26.17 -1.89
N ALA A 69 -7.41 25.17 -1.38
CA ALA A 69 -8.37 25.36 -0.27
C ALA A 69 -7.71 25.95 0.98
N ARG A 70 -6.49 25.51 1.33
CA ARG A 70 -5.72 26.04 2.48
C ARG A 70 -5.19 27.46 2.28
N THR A 71 -4.89 27.86 1.04
CA THR A 71 -4.43 29.24 0.75
C THR A 71 -5.60 30.22 0.82
N THR A 72 -6.78 29.85 0.31
CA THR A 72 -7.99 30.68 0.44
C THR A 72 -8.36 30.91 1.90
N THR A 73 -8.37 29.86 2.74
CA THR A 73 -8.65 30.03 4.18
C THR A 73 -7.60 30.89 4.90
N ARG A 74 -6.33 30.86 4.47
CA ARG A 74 -5.26 31.68 5.06
C ARG A 74 -5.32 33.14 4.61
N LEU A 75 -5.63 33.40 3.34
CA LEU A 75 -5.83 34.76 2.82
C LEU A 75 -7.06 35.43 3.45
N VAL A 76 -8.16 34.69 3.61
CA VAL A 76 -9.37 35.19 4.27
C VAL A 76 -9.16 35.44 5.77
N LYS A 77 -8.29 34.68 6.45
CA LYS A 77 -7.91 34.92 7.87
C LYS A 77 -6.90 36.05 8.11
N ILE A 78 -6.14 36.45 7.09
CA ILE A 78 -5.20 37.59 7.17
C ILE A 78 -5.92 38.90 6.81
N ALA A 79 -7.00 38.83 6.03
CA ALA A 79 -7.80 39.98 5.60
C ALA A 79 -8.96 40.35 6.55
N VAL A 80 -9.10 39.66 7.68
CA VAL A 80 -10.02 39.97 8.81
C VAL A 80 -9.18 40.39 10.00
#